data_AF-A0A497DDU9-F1
#
_entry.id   AF-A0A497DDU9-F1
#
_cell.length_a   1.000
_cell.length_b   1.000
_cell.length_c   1.000
_cell.angle_alpha   90.00
_cell.angle_beta   90.00
_cell.angle_gamma   90.00
#
_symmetry.space_group_name_H-M   'P 1'
#
loop_
_entity.id
_entity.type
_entity.pdbx_description
1 polymer ?
#
loop_
_entity_poly.entity_id
_entity_poly.type
_entity_poly.pdbx_seq_one_letter_code
_entity_poly.pdbx_strand_id
1 'polypeptide(L)'
;DEIDAIGRARGKSPMTGSNDERENTLNQLLTEMDGFVPNSGVIIIAATNRADILDKALMRAGRFDRQIHVELPDLNERREIFKVHMRPLTLNKTVDERFLAKQTPGFSGADIANVCNESALIAARNGHDDITRQDFMDAIDRIIGGLEKKNKIISPNEKKVVAHHEAGHATTSWLLEYAHPLVKVTIVPRGKSLGAAWYLPEERQITTYAQMFDEITATLGGRAAEQVIFGEISTGALNDLEKATKQAYAMVVYYGLSKKIGNISYFDSSGQQEYSFNKPFSEKTNEVIDSEIKKILEEAYQRAVKILTENKEGLKQLAAKLLEKEVIFSEDLEHVFGKRPWGNAMEIMEAEEEKSNNKAKAKKKESKKLTKDTAAHKTGQTESSTMEKKDNSKRSKKDTASDKDDKSIK
;
A
#
# COMPACT_ATOMS: atom_id res chain seq x y z
N ASP A 1 10.27 -5.93 19.65
CA ASP A 1 9.77 -4.98 18.64
C ASP A 1 10.96 -4.22 18.05
N GLU A 2 10.81 -3.62 16.88
CA GLU A 2 11.86 -2.83 16.19
C GLU A 2 13.24 -3.51 16.15
N ILE A 3 13.28 -4.79 15.75
CA ILE A 3 14.53 -5.57 15.77
C ILE A 3 15.61 -4.97 14.86
N ASP A 4 15.25 -4.15 13.89
CA ASP A 4 16.19 -3.44 13.02
C ASP A 4 17.11 -2.45 13.74
N ALA A 5 16.75 -1.97 14.93
CA ALA A 5 17.61 -1.14 15.76
C ALA A 5 18.93 -1.87 16.13
N ILE A 6 18.83 -3.15 16.48
CA ILE A 6 19.98 -4.00 16.84
C ILE A 6 20.43 -4.89 15.67
N GLY A 7 19.52 -5.27 14.79
CA GLY A 7 19.68 -6.32 13.80
C GLY A 7 20.14 -5.90 12.41
N ARG A 8 20.40 -4.61 12.17
CA ARG A 8 20.89 -4.11 10.87
C ARG A 8 22.22 -4.74 10.39
N ALA A 9 22.38 -4.93 9.10
CA ALA A 9 23.56 -5.52 8.48
C ALA A 9 24.82 -4.69 8.78
N ARG A 10 25.94 -5.38 8.94
CA ARG A 10 27.26 -4.77 9.17
C ARG A 10 27.63 -3.85 8.01
N GLY A 11 27.91 -2.58 8.31
CA GLY A 11 28.37 -1.62 7.32
C GLY A 11 29.84 -1.87 6.98
N LYS A 12 30.19 -1.92 5.69
CA LYS A 12 31.59 -2.05 5.21
C LYS A 12 32.43 -0.76 5.39
N SER A 13 31.99 0.22 6.19
CA SER A 13 32.67 1.51 6.32
C SER A 13 33.50 1.54 7.61
N PRO A 14 34.85 1.61 7.54
CA PRO A 14 35.74 1.57 8.73
C PRO A 14 35.74 2.85 9.57
N MET A 15 34.92 3.84 9.25
CA MET A 15 34.97 5.15 9.88
C MET A 15 33.86 5.26 10.93
N THR A 16 34.27 5.35 12.20
CA THR A 16 33.53 5.68 13.44
C THR A 16 32.99 4.51 14.28
N GLY A 17 33.54 4.38 15.50
CA GLY A 17 33.25 3.36 16.53
C GLY A 17 31.88 3.48 17.21
N SER A 18 30.82 3.77 16.45
CA SER A 18 29.43 3.74 16.92
C SER A 18 28.75 2.37 16.68
N ASN A 19 29.40 1.44 15.98
CA ASN A 19 28.83 0.14 15.61
C ASN A 19 29.15 -0.98 16.62
N ASP A 20 30.16 -0.83 17.47
CA ASP A 20 30.69 -1.94 18.29
C ASP A 20 29.67 -2.45 19.33
N GLU A 21 28.97 -1.56 20.04
CA GLU A 21 27.95 -1.97 21.03
C GLU A 21 26.76 -2.69 20.38
N ARG A 22 26.37 -2.22 19.19
CA ARG A 22 25.28 -2.79 18.42
C ARG A 22 25.66 -4.18 17.88
N GLU A 23 26.88 -4.34 17.39
CA GLU A 23 27.41 -5.62 16.92
C GLU A 23 27.59 -6.62 18.07
N ASN A 24 28.09 -6.18 19.23
CA ASN A 24 28.19 -7.01 20.42
C ASN A 24 26.82 -7.49 20.90
N THR A 25 25.84 -6.59 20.95
CA THR A 25 24.46 -6.93 21.32
C THR A 25 23.83 -7.91 20.33
N LEU A 26 24.06 -7.72 19.02
CA LEU A 26 23.59 -8.63 17.99
C LEU A 26 24.23 -10.02 18.13
N ASN A 27 25.55 -10.09 18.31
CA ASN A 27 26.24 -11.37 18.48
C ASN A 27 25.77 -12.11 19.72
N GLN A 28 25.56 -11.41 20.84
CA GLN A 28 24.99 -12.03 22.04
C GLN A 28 23.61 -12.62 21.76
N LEU A 29 22.73 -11.87 21.10
CA LEU A 29 21.41 -12.38 20.71
C LEU A 29 21.51 -13.65 19.85
N LEU A 30 22.43 -13.66 18.88
CA LEU A 30 22.67 -14.83 18.03
C LEU A 30 23.18 -16.04 18.82
N THR A 31 24.08 -15.84 19.78
CA THR A 31 24.59 -16.90 20.65
C THR A 31 23.51 -17.47 21.55
N GLU A 32 22.66 -16.62 22.14
CA GLU A 32 21.52 -17.09 22.93
C GLU A 32 20.51 -17.86 22.08
N MET A 33 20.26 -17.41 20.84
CA MET A 33 19.36 -18.11 19.91
C MET A 33 19.90 -19.50 19.51
N ASP A 34 21.19 -19.61 19.21
CA ASP A 34 21.83 -20.89 18.87
C ASP A 34 21.98 -21.82 20.09
N GLY A 35 21.94 -21.26 21.31
CA GLY A 35 22.05 -22.00 22.57
C GLY A 35 20.78 -22.74 22.99
N PHE A 36 19.63 -22.49 22.35
CA PHE A 36 18.39 -23.18 22.67
C PHE A 36 18.33 -24.60 22.09
N VAL A 37 18.11 -25.59 22.97
CA VAL A 37 17.73 -26.94 22.55
C VAL A 37 16.28 -26.91 22.03
N PRO A 38 15.94 -27.55 20.89
CA PRO A 38 14.62 -27.44 20.22
C PRO A 38 13.37 -27.82 21.03
N ASN A 39 13.51 -28.18 22.31
CA ASN A 39 12.43 -28.63 23.21
C ASN A 39 12.28 -27.77 24.48
N SER A 40 12.82 -26.54 24.49
CA SER A 40 12.70 -25.61 25.64
C SER A 40 11.31 -24.97 25.79
N GLY A 41 10.42 -25.12 24.79
CA GLY A 41 9.08 -24.51 24.80
C GLY A 41 9.06 -22.99 24.63
N VAL A 42 10.19 -22.37 24.29
CA VAL A 42 10.32 -20.93 24.08
C VAL A 42 10.12 -20.58 22.61
N ILE A 43 9.26 -19.59 22.33
CA ILE A 43 9.04 -19.04 20.98
C ILE A 43 9.51 -17.58 20.98
N ILE A 44 10.42 -17.25 20.06
CA ILE A 44 10.93 -15.88 19.88
C ILE A 44 10.18 -15.24 18.71
N ILE A 45 9.55 -14.09 18.95
CA ILE A 45 8.86 -13.29 17.93
C ILE A 45 9.52 -11.92 17.87
N ALA A 46 9.79 -11.45 16.65
CA ALA A 46 10.30 -10.12 16.38
C ALA A 46 9.44 -9.43 15.32
N ALA A 47 9.40 -8.10 15.36
CA ALA A 47 8.73 -7.26 14.38
C ALA A 47 9.71 -6.21 13.87
N THR A 48 9.60 -5.89 12.58
CA THR A 48 10.37 -4.83 11.92
C THR A 48 9.60 -4.32 10.72
N ASN A 49 9.79 -3.03 10.41
CA ASN A 49 9.32 -2.44 9.16
C ASN A 49 10.35 -2.54 8.02
N ARG A 50 11.59 -2.99 8.33
CA ARG A 50 12.73 -2.96 7.41
C ARG A 50 13.50 -4.28 7.44
N ALA A 51 12.88 -5.33 6.91
CA ALA A 51 13.53 -6.64 6.81
C ALA A 51 14.76 -6.65 5.87
N ASP A 52 14.80 -5.73 4.91
CA ASP A 52 15.86 -5.53 3.92
C ASP A 52 17.21 -5.16 4.55
N ILE A 53 17.18 -4.37 5.63
CA ILE A 53 18.41 -3.93 6.30
C ILE A 53 18.91 -4.92 7.33
N LEU A 54 18.18 -5.99 7.65
CA LEU A 54 18.58 -6.94 8.68
C LEU A 54 19.81 -7.76 8.26
N ASP A 55 20.67 -8.11 9.22
CA ASP A 55 21.78 -9.02 9.00
C ASP A 55 21.22 -10.40 8.63
N LYS A 56 21.69 -10.91 7.49
CA LYS A 56 21.31 -12.24 6.97
C LYS A 56 21.55 -13.36 8.00
N ALA A 57 22.44 -13.16 8.96
CA ALA A 57 22.68 -14.09 10.05
C ALA A 57 21.44 -14.30 10.94
N LEU A 58 20.61 -13.28 11.16
CA LEU A 58 19.36 -13.41 11.93
C LEU A 58 18.33 -14.30 11.23
N MET A 59 18.35 -14.31 9.89
CA MET A 59 17.37 -15.00 9.06
C MET A 59 17.77 -16.45 8.71
N ARG A 60 18.84 -16.97 9.32
CA ARG A 60 19.30 -18.35 9.09
C ARG A 60 18.45 -19.35 9.88
N ALA A 61 18.43 -20.59 9.39
CA ALA A 61 17.78 -21.70 10.07
C ALA A 61 18.32 -21.86 11.51
N GLY A 62 17.42 -22.06 12.47
CA GLY A 62 17.72 -22.09 13.91
C GLY A 62 17.53 -20.76 14.63
N ARG A 63 17.27 -19.66 13.90
CA ARG A 63 17.03 -18.31 14.43
C ARG A 63 15.65 -17.82 14.02
N PHE A 64 15.55 -16.73 13.26
CA PHE A 64 14.29 -16.31 12.62
C PHE A 64 14.11 -17.04 11.29
N ASP A 65 13.74 -18.31 11.38
CA ASP A 65 13.53 -19.21 10.24
C ASP A 65 12.18 -19.00 9.54
N ARG A 66 11.20 -18.41 10.24
CA ARG A 66 9.87 -18.05 9.73
C ARG A 66 9.70 -16.55 9.61
N GLN A 67 9.35 -16.12 8.40
CA GLN A 67 8.96 -14.74 8.12
C GLN A 67 7.48 -14.70 7.78
N ILE A 68 6.73 -13.90 8.51
CA ILE A 68 5.32 -13.66 8.25
C ILE A 68 5.21 -12.18 7.87
N HIS A 69 4.89 -11.94 6.60
CA HIS A 69 4.65 -10.58 6.12
C HIS A 69 3.21 -10.21 6.46
N VAL A 70 3.05 -9.12 7.20
CA VAL A 70 1.74 -8.54 7.51
C VAL A 70 1.57 -7.34 6.60
N GLU A 71 0.78 -7.52 5.55
CA GLU A 71 0.48 -6.47 4.57
C GLU A 71 -0.58 -5.51 5.10
N LEU A 72 -0.76 -4.38 4.39
CA LEU A 72 -1.86 -3.46 4.68
C LEU A 72 -3.21 -4.17 4.46
N PRO A 73 -4.23 -3.87 5.26
CA PRO A 73 -5.50 -4.57 5.20
C PRO A 73 -6.29 -4.27 3.92
N ASP A 74 -6.87 -5.32 3.34
CA ASP A 74 -7.83 -5.24 2.23
C ASP A 74 -9.14 -4.55 2.68
N LEU A 75 -10.01 -4.17 1.73
CA LEU A 75 -11.31 -3.55 2.02
C LEU A 75 -12.13 -4.29 3.09
N ASN A 76 -12.25 -5.61 3.00
CA ASN A 76 -12.99 -6.42 3.98
C ASN A 76 -12.29 -6.47 5.34
N GLU A 77 -10.96 -6.49 5.35
CA GLU A 77 -10.17 -6.52 6.58
C GLU A 77 -10.28 -5.18 7.30
N ARG A 78 -10.19 -4.06 6.57
CA ARG A 78 -10.48 -2.71 7.10
C ARG A 78 -11.85 -2.64 7.75
N ARG A 79 -12.89 -3.21 7.11
CA ARG A 79 -14.23 -3.28 7.70
C ARG A 79 -14.25 -4.02 9.04
N GLU A 80 -13.59 -5.17 9.13
CA GLU A 80 -13.53 -5.92 10.40
C GLU A 80 -12.68 -5.20 11.45
N ILE A 81 -11.62 -4.49 11.06
CA ILE A 81 -10.83 -3.63 11.95
C ILE A 81 -11.68 -2.48 12.48
N PHE A 82 -12.46 -1.80 11.62
CA PHE A 82 -13.42 -0.78 12.04
C PHE A 82 -14.38 -1.34 13.09
N LYS A 83 -14.97 -2.52 12.86
CA LYS A 83 -15.85 -3.17 13.85
C LYS A 83 -15.19 -3.41 15.20
N VAL A 84 -13.88 -3.72 15.24
CA VAL A 84 -13.15 -3.90 16.50
C VAL A 84 -13.02 -2.56 17.23
N HIS A 85 -12.58 -1.50 16.54
CA HIS A 85 -12.35 -0.19 17.14
C HIS A 85 -13.63 0.63 17.39
N MET A 86 -14.73 0.27 16.75
CA MET A 86 -16.06 0.87 16.95
C MET A 86 -16.82 0.31 18.15
N ARG A 87 -16.50 -0.91 18.62
CA ARG A 87 -17.17 -1.52 19.79
C ARG A 87 -17.23 -0.64 21.05
N PRO A 88 -16.17 0.08 21.46
CA PRO A 88 -16.23 0.93 22.65
C PRO A 88 -16.95 2.27 22.43
N LEU A 89 -17.36 2.58 21.20
CA LEU A 89 -17.88 3.90 20.83
C LEU A 89 -19.42 3.94 20.82
N THR A 90 -19.99 5.07 21.23
CA THR A 90 -21.41 5.36 21.08
C THR A 90 -21.65 5.90 19.67
N LEU A 91 -22.20 5.07 18.78
CA LEU A 91 -22.39 5.40 17.37
C LEU A 91 -23.84 5.74 17.03
N ASN A 92 -24.03 6.73 16.17
CA ASN A 92 -25.31 6.99 15.54
C ASN A 92 -25.65 5.89 14.51
N LYS A 93 -26.95 5.64 14.28
CA LYS A 93 -27.43 4.66 13.28
C LYS A 93 -27.03 4.97 11.83
N THR A 94 -26.56 6.19 11.55
CA THR A 94 -26.11 6.62 10.22
C THR A 94 -24.70 6.14 9.87
N VAL A 95 -23.94 5.59 10.83
CA VAL A 95 -22.59 5.11 10.62
C VAL A 95 -22.62 3.70 10.02
N ASP A 96 -22.08 3.56 8.81
CA ASP A 96 -21.89 2.28 8.13
C ASP A 96 -20.39 1.97 8.01
N GLU A 97 -19.94 0.89 8.65
CA GLU A 97 -18.55 0.46 8.61
C GLU A 97 -18.08 0.08 7.20
N ARG A 98 -18.98 -0.35 6.31
CA ARG A 98 -18.65 -0.65 4.92
C ARG A 98 -18.30 0.62 4.18
N PHE A 99 -19.15 1.64 4.33
CA PHE A 99 -18.89 2.95 3.75
C PHE A 99 -17.55 3.51 4.24
N LEU A 100 -17.24 3.41 5.54
CA LEU A 100 -15.97 3.93 6.06
C LEU A 100 -14.74 3.16 5.55
N ALA A 101 -14.81 1.82 5.48
CA ALA A 101 -13.73 1.03 4.90
C ALA A 101 -13.45 1.37 3.43
N LYS A 102 -14.49 1.76 2.69
CA LYS A 102 -14.44 2.25 1.30
C LYS A 102 -13.75 3.63 1.20
N GLN A 103 -13.91 4.48 2.22
CA GLN A 103 -13.31 5.83 2.27
C GLN A 103 -11.87 5.86 2.77
N THR A 104 -11.32 4.73 3.25
CA THR A 104 -9.96 4.65 3.81
C THR A 104 -9.06 3.66 3.06
N PRO A 105 -8.90 3.76 1.72
CA PRO A 105 -7.98 2.90 0.99
C PRO A 105 -6.54 3.12 1.45
N GLY A 106 -5.77 2.04 1.60
CA GLY A 106 -4.37 2.08 2.01
C GLY A 106 -4.13 2.36 3.51
N PHE A 107 -5.18 2.51 4.32
CA PHE A 107 -5.03 2.73 5.76
C PHE A 107 -4.56 1.46 6.46
N SER A 108 -3.61 1.61 7.38
CA SER A 108 -3.22 0.54 8.30
C SER A 108 -4.25 0.34 9.41
N GLY A 109 -4.13 -0.75 10.16
CA GLY A 109 -4.97 -0.96 11.35
C GLY A 109 -4.80 0.14 12.40
N ALA A 110 -3.59 0.69 12.54
CA ALA A 110 -3.32 1.82 13.44
C ALA A 110 -3.99 3.11 12.95
N ASP A 111 -4.00 3.37 11.65
CA ASP A 111 -4.68 4.54 11.08
C ASP A 111 -6.19 4.47 11.32
N ILE A 112 -6.80 3.30 11.13
CA ILE A 112 -8.24 3.08 11.41
C ILE A 112 -8.56 3.26 12.89
N ALA A 113 -7.71 2.77 13.78
CA ALA A 113 -7.86 3.00 15.22
C ALA A 113 -7.82 4.50 15.54
N ASN A 114 -6.90 5.23 14.90
CA ASN A 114 -6.78 6.67 15.05
C ASN A 114 -8.01 7.42 14.49
N VAL A 115 -8.56 6.99 13.35
CA VAL A 115 -9.83 7.54 12.79
C VAL A 115 -10.95 7.43 13.82
N CYS A 116 -11.11 6.26 14.46
CA CYS A 116 -12.16 6.04 15.46
C CYS A 116 -11.98 6.92 16.70
N ASN A 117 -10.74 7.16 17.12
CA ASN A 117 -10.44 8.02 18.26
C ASN A 117 -10.67 9.51 17.92
N GLU A 118 -10.20 9.96 16.77
CA GLU A 118 -10.39 11.35 16.32
C GLU A 118 -11.86 11.67 16.03
N SER A 119 -12.66 10.73 15.51
CA SER A 119 -14.10 10.95 15.32
C SER A 119 -14.82 11.16 16.65
N ALA A 120 -14.45 10.42 17.69
CA ALA A 120 -14.97 10.63 19.05
C ALA A 120 -14.57 12.00 19.63
N LEU A 121 -13.33 12.45 19.41
CA LEU A 121 -12.87 13.76 19.85
C LEU A 121 -13.57 14.91 19.11
N ILE A 122 -13.84 14.74 17.81
CA ILE A 122 -14.58 15.72 17.01
C ILE A 122 -16.03 15.80 17.48
N ALA A 123 -16.70 14.65 17.65
CA ALA A 123 -18.06 14.58 18.18
C ALA A 123 -18.17 15.27 19.55
N ALA A 124 -17.24 14.96 20.47
CA ALA A 124 -17.19 15.59 21.80
C ALA A 124 -16.97 17.10 21.73
N ARG A 125 -16.12 17.59 20.81
CA ARG A 125 -15.89 19.04 20.62
C ARG A 125 -17.12 19.76 20.09
N ASN A 126 -17.90 19.10 19.24
CA ASN A 126 -19.14 19.63 18.67
C ASN A 126 -20.34 19.47 19.62
N GLY A 127 -20.15 18.79 20.76
CA GLY A 127 -21.22 18.54 21.74
C GLY A 127 -22.23 17.50 21.27
N HIS A 128 -21.83 16.56 20.41
CA HIS A 128 -22.68 15.44 20.01
C HIS A 128 -22.68 14.36 21.09
N ASP A 129 -23.86 13.81 21.41
CA ASP A 129 -24.01 12.69 22.37
C ASP A 129 -23.58 11.34 21.76
N ASP A 130 -23.70 11.22 20.44
CA ASP A 130 -23.33 10.05 19.64
C ASP A 130 -22.52 10.45 18.40
N ILE A 131 -21.58 9.59 18.00
CA ILE A 131 -20.66 9.86 16.89
C ILE A 131 -21.40 9.65 15.57
N THR A 132 -21.42 10.68 14.73
CA THR A 132 -22.13 10.67 13.45
C THR A 132 -21.21 10.27 12.30
N ARG A 133 -21.81 9.97 11.14
CA ARG A 133 -21.05 9.77 9.89
C ARG A 133 -20.16 10.97 9.55
N GLN A 134 -20.62 12.20 9.81
CA GLN A 134 -19.85 13.39 9.48
C GLN A 134 -18.58 13.49 10.34
N ASP A 135 -18.66 13.14 11.63
CA ASP A 135 -17.50 13.17 12.54
C ASP A 135 -16.40 12.18 12.08
N PHE A 136 -16.79 11.02 11.54
CA PHE A 136 -15.85 10.09 10.90
C PHE A 136 -15.22 10.66 9.62
N MET A 137 -16.02 11.30 8.76
CA MET A 137 -15.49 11.91 7.53
C MET A 137 -14.51 13.03 7.86
N ASP A 138 -14.80 13.85 8.87
CA ASP A 138 -13.92 14.93 9.32
C ASP A 138 -12.63 14.38 9.95
N ALA A 139 -12.69 13.24 10.64
CA ALA A 139 -11.52 12.54 11.18
C ALA A 139 -10.64 11.97 10.07
N ILE A 140 -11.23 11.32 9.05
CA ILE A 140 -10.51 10.81 7.87
C ILE A 140 -9.83 11.97 7.14
N ASP A 141 -10.55 13.06 6.88
CA ASP A 141 -10.01 14.26 6.24
C ASP A 141 -8.82 14.84 7.04
N ARG A 142 -8.91 14.84 8.36
CA ARG A 142 -7.86 15.33 9.26
C ARG A 142 -6.62 14.44 9.25
N ILE A 143 -6.77 13.13 9.16
CA ILE A 143 -5.65 12.19 9.12
C ILE A 143 -4.93 12.27 7.77
N ILE A 144 -5.67 12.37 6.67
CA ILE A 144 -5.08 12.44 5.32
C ILE A 144 -4.51 13.83 5.03
N GLY A 145 -5.33 14.88 5.19
CA GLY A 145 -4.99 16.24 4.81
C GLY A 145 -4.26 17.04 5.90
N GLY A 146 -4.28 16.56 7.14
CA GLY A 146 -3.81 17.29 8.31
C GLY A 146 -4.82 18.30 8.84
N LEU A 147 -4.35 19.16 9.74
CA LEU A 147 -5.16 20.18 10.40
C LEU A 147 -5.74 21.17 9.38
N GLU A 148 -7.06 21.40 9.49
CA GLU A 148 -7.77 22.42 8.75
C GLU A 148 -7.32 23.81 9.20
N LYS A 149 -6.95 24.67 8.25
CA LYS A 149 -6.50 26.03 8.53
C LYS A 149 -7.63 27.03 8.30
N LYS A 150 -8.63 27.04 9.19
CA LYS A 150 -9.77 27.98 9.13
C LYS A 150 -9.34 29.46 9.12
N ASN A 151 -8.19 29.78 9.71
CA ASN A 151 -7.66 31.15 9.79
C ASN A 151 -6.77 31.55 8.59
N LYS A 152 -6.53 30.68 7.61
CA LYS A 152 -5.75 31.04 6.43
C LYS A 152 -6.66 31.86 5.51
N ILE A 153 -6.44 33.17 5.49
CA ILE A 153 -7.14 34.10 4.60
C ILE A 153 -6.66 33.82 3.17
N ILE A 154 -7.52 33.21 2.36
CA ILE A 154 -7.29 32.98 0.93
C ILE A 154 -8.02 34.08 0.16
N SER A 155 -7.33 34.72 -0.78
CA SER A 155 -7.97 35.76 -1.60
C SER A 155 -9.06 35.15 -2.50
N PRO A 156 -10.15 35.86 -2.84
CA PRO A 156 -11.18 35.32 -3.73
C PRO A 156 -10.63 34.84 -5.08
N ASN A 157 -9.59 35.51 -5.59
CA ASN A 157 -8.95 35.12 -6.84
C ASN A 157 -8.14 33.82 -6.68
N GLU A 158 -7.38 33.67 -5.59
CA GLU A 158 -6.65 32.43 -5.28
C GLU A 158 -7.62 31.25 -5.07
N LYS A 159 -8.73 31.47 -4.35
CA LYS A 159 -9.78 30.46 -4.18
C LYS A 159 -10.38 30.04 -5.53
N LYS A 160 -10.55 30.98 -6.46
CA LYS A 160 -11.02 30.71 -7.83
C LYS A 160 -10.01 29.89 -8.63
N VAL A 161 -8.71 30.18 -8.54
CA VAL A 161 -7.66 29.40 -9.21
C VAL A 161 -7.65 27.97 -8.66
N VAL A 162 -7.65 27.81 -7.33
CA VAL A 162 -7.69 26.49 -6.68
C VAL A 162 -8.94 25.71 -7.08
N ALA A 163 -10.12 26.34 -7.12
CA ALA A 163 -11.34 25.64 -7.55
C ALA A 163 -11.28 25.13 -8.98
N HIS A 164 -10.69 25.89 -9.92
CA HIS A 164 -10.52 25.41 -11.30
C HIS A 164 -9.43 24.35 -11.42
N HIS A 165 -8.38 24.44 -10.60
CA HIS A 165 -7.32 23.45 -10.51
C HIS A 165 -7.88 22.09 -10.06
N GLU A 166 -8.58 22.07 -8.92
CA GLU A 166 -9.19 20.86 -8.38
C GLU A 166 -10.31 20.32 -9.29
N ALA A 167 -11.10 21.20 -9.92
CA ALA A 167 -12.08 20.80 -10.93
C ALA A 167 -11.40 20.19 -12.18
N GLY A 168 -10.17 20.61 -12.51
CA GLY A 168 -9.37 20.07 -13.59
C GLY A 168 -9.05 18.59 -13.38
N HIS A 169 -8.51 18.27 -12.20
CA HIS A 169 -8.26 16.90 -11.75
C HIS A 169 -9.53 16.04 -11.75
N ALA A 170 -10.63 16.59 -11.23
CA ALA A 170 -11.92 15.92 -11.16
C ALA A 170 -12.47 15.60 -12.57
N THR A 171 -12.37 16.56 -13.49
CA THR A 171 -12.86 16.41 -14.86
C THR A 171 -12.02 15.41 -15.66
N THR A 172 -10.69 15.50 -15.60
CA THR A 172 -9.83 14.57 -16.33
C THR A 172 -9.97 13.14 -15.81
N SER A 173 -10.01 12.94 -14.49
CA SER A 173 -10.20 11.61 -13.90
C SER A 173 -11.56 10.99 -14.24
N TRP A 174 -12.62 11.80 -14.35
CA TRP A 174 -13.95 11.31 -14.73
C TRP A 174 -14.00 10.81 -16.19
N LEU A 175 -13.38 11.55 -17.10
CA LEU A 175 -13.46 11.31 -18.55
C LEU A 175 -12.48 10.22 -19.03
N LEU A 176 -11.35 10.05 -18.34
CA LEU A 176 -10.37 9.02 -18.66
C LEU A 176 -10.87 7.63 -18.26
N GLU A 177 -10.55 6.63 -19.08
CA GLU A 177 -10.98 5.24 -18.90
C GLU A 177 -10.30 4.60 -17.69
N TYR A 178 -8.98 4.77 -17.60
CA TYR A 178 -8.18 4.07 -16.59
C TYR A 178 -7.84 4.90 -15.36
N ALA A 179 -8.23 6.17 -15.33
CA ALA A 179 -8.00 7.00 -14.16
C ALA A 179 -8.82 6.48 -12.97
N HIS A 180 -8.22 6.58 -11.78
CA HIS A 180 -8.88 6.20 -10.55
C HIS A 180 -10.16 7.02 -10.36
N PRO A 181 -11.28 6.37 -10.00
CA PRO A 181 -12.52 7.08 -9.81
C PRO A 181 -12.42 8.04 -8.63
N LEU A 182 -12.87 9.27 -8.86
CA LEU A 182 -12.92 10.31 -7.86
C LEU A 182 -14.00 10.01 -6.83
N VAL A 183 -13.68 10.18 -5.55
CA VAL A 183 -14.60 10.03 -4.41
C VAL A 183 -15.08 11.39 -3.91
N LYS A 184 -14.14 12.33 -3.73
CA LYS A 184 -14.39 13.64 -3.14
C LYS A 184 -13.35 14.63 -3.61
N VAL A 185 -13.73 15.90 -3.76
CA VAL A 185 -12.81 17.01 -3.99
C VAL A 185 -13.15 18.14 -3.03
N THR A 186 -12.12 18.80 -2.48
CA THR A 186 -12.28 19.98 -1.64
C THR A 186 -11.29 21.08 -1.99
N ILE A 187 -11.71 22.32 -1.77
CA ILE A 187 -10.87 23.51 -1.83
C ILE A 187 -10.56 24.08 -0.43
N VAL A 188 -10.85 23.30 0.63
CA VAL A 188 -10.58 23.70 2.00
C VAL A 188 -9.10 23.44 2.31
N PRO A 189 -8.33 24.48 2.74
CA PRO A 189 -6.91 24.34 2.96
C PRO A 189 -6.61 23.45 4.17
N ARG A 190 -5.81 22.40 3.95
CA ARG A 190 -5.37 21.47 5.00
C ARG A 190 -3.86 21.28 4.96
N GLY A 191 -3.21 21.39 6.11
CA GLY A 191 -1.76 21.24 6.22
C GLY A 191 -0.97 22.19 5.32
N LYS A 192 -0.26 21.63 4.32
CA LYS A 192 0.48 22.38 3.27
C LYS A 192 -0.31 22.56 1.98
N SER A 193 -1.43 21.86 1.79
CA SER A 193 -2.23 21.90 0.57
C SER A 193 -3.31 22.98 0.61
N LEU A 194 -3.64 23.55 -0.56
CA LEU A 194 -4.72 24.52 -0.74
C LEU A 194 -6.04 23.87 -1.17
N GLY A 195 -5.98 22.69 -1.76
CA GLY A 195 -7.10 21.82 -2.11
C GLY A 195 -6.66 20.35 -2.09
N ALA A 196 -7.60 19.44 -2.26
CA ALA A 196 -7.31 18.02 -2.37
C ALA A 196 -8.42 17.28 -3.12
N ALA A 197 -8.00 16.32 -3.96
CA ALA A 197 -8.84 15.32 -4.57
C ALA A 197 -8.54 13.94 -3.97
N TRP A 198 -9.60 13.27 -3.52
CA TRP A 198 -9.54 11.88 -3.07
C TRP A 198 -10.02 10.97 -4.17
N TYR A 199 -9.15 10.06 -4.56
CA TYR A 199 -9.44 8.99 -5.48
C TYR A 199 -9.59 7.71 -4.72
N LEU A 200 -10.37 6.80 -5.28
CA LEU A 200 -10.33 5.41 -4.89
C LEU A 200 -9.33 4.68 -5.79
N PRO A 201 -8.16 4.28 -5.27
CA PRO A 201 -7.25 3.45 -6.04
C PRO A 201 -7.90 2.10 -6.33
N GLU A 202 -7.75 1.62 -7.56
CA GLU A 202 -8.08 0.22 -7.86
C GLU A 202 -6.93 -0.67 -7.34
N GLU A 203 -7.25 -1.72 -6.59
CA GLU A 203 -6.26 -2.66 -6.02
C GLU A 203 -5.76 -3.63 -7.12
N ARG A 204 -5.10 -3.08 -8.15
CA ARG A 204 -4.51 -3.84 -9.26
C ARG A 204 -3.08 -4.27 -8.92
N GLN A 205 -2.78 -5.56 -9.12
CA GLN A 205 -1.42 -6.08 -8.97
C GLN A 205 -0.52 -5.80 -10.18
N ILE A 206 -1.11 -5.52 -11.34
CA ILE A 206 -0.40 -5.30 -12.61
C ILE A 206 -1.04 -4.11 -13.31
N THR A 207 -0.20 -3.14 -13.72
CA THR A 207 -0.62 -1.93 -14.42
C THR A 207 -0.04 -1.87 -15.83
N THR A 208 -0.86 -1.42 -16.79
CA THR A 208 -0.46 -1.29 -18.19
C THR A 208 0.03 0.12 -18.51
N TYR A 209 0.70 0.27 -19.65
CA TYR A 209 1.13 1.60 -20.13
C TYR A 209 -0.02 2.60 -20.23
N ALA A 210 -1.15 2.18 -20.81
CA ALA A 210 -2.32 3.04 -20.97
C ALA A 210 -2.88 3.53 -19.62
N GLN A 211 -2.85 2.67 -18.60
CA GLN A 211 -3.30 2.99 -17.26
C GLN A 211 -2.37 4.01 -16.60
N MET A 212 -1.06 3.76 -16.60
CA MET A 212 -0.08 4.72 -16.06
C MET A 212 -0.13 6.06 -16.79
N PHE A 213 -0.31 6.04 -18.11
CA PHE A 213 -0.41 7.25 -18.93
C PHE A 213 -1.68 8.07 -18.63
N ASP A 214 -2.82 7.41 -18.42
CA ASP A 214 -4.07 8.07 -18.00
C ASP A 214 -3.92 8.65 -16.58
N GLU A 215 -3.26 7.95 -15.65
CA GLU A 215 -2.96 8.47 -14.30
C GLU A 215 -2.08 9.73 -14.34
N ILE A 216 -1.04 9.75 -15.19
CA ILE A 216 -0.21 10.94 -15.42
C ILE A 216 -1.07 12.07 -16.01
N THR A 217 -1.93 11.74 -16.99
CA THR A 217 -2.84 12.72 -17.62
C THR A 217 -3.81 13.33 -16.60
N ALA A 218 -4.38 12.51 -15.70
CA ALA A 218 -5.26 12.96 -14.63
C ALA A 218 -4.51 13.86 -13.62
N THR A 219 -3.30 13.47 -13.26
CA THR A 219 -2.41 14.25 -12.37
C THR A 219 -2.05 15.60 -12.97
N LEU A 220 -1.81 15.69 -14.27
CA LEU A 220 -1.54 16.97 -14.95
C LEU A 220 -2.80 17.81 -15.23
N GLY A 221 -3.99 17.28 -14.90
CA GLY A 221 -5.29 17.92 -15.15
C GLY A 221 -5.46 19.27 -14.45
N GLY A 222 -4.97 19.42 -13.22
CA GLY A 222 -5.09 20.69 -12.48
C GLY A 222 -4.33 21.83 -13.16
N ARG A 223 -3.06 21.60 -13.51
CA ARG A 223 -2.25 22.56 -14.28
C ARG A 223 -2.85 22.87 -15.65
N ALA A 224 -3.34 21.85 -16.35
CA ALA A 224 -3.96 22.02 -17.66
C ALA A 224 -5.25 22.87 -17.58
N ALA A 225 -6.04 22.72 -16.51
CA ALA A 225 -7.24 23.52 -16.29
C ALA A 225 -6.92 25.00 -16.07
N GLU A 226 -5.86 25.31 -15.33
CA GLU A 226 -5.38 26.68 -15.16
C GLU A 226 -5.01 27.32 -16.51
N GLN A 227 -4.25 26.60 -17.35
CA GLN A 227 -3.89 27.08 -18.67
C GLN A 227 -5.13 27.30 -19.56
N VAL A 228 -6.11 26.40 -19.55
CA VAL A 228 -7.31 26.49 -20.42
C VAL A 228 -8.26 27.62 -20.00
N ILE A 229 -8.34 27.91 -18.70
CA ILE A 229 -9.29 28.89 -18.15
C ILE A 229 -8.66 30.28 -18.00
N PHE A 230 -7.45 30.37 -17.45
CA PHE A 230 -6.79 31.63 -17.13
C PHE A 230 -5.71 32.01 -18.15
N GLY A 231 -5.20 31.07 -18.94
CA GLY A 231 -4.06 31.31 -19.84
C GLY A 231 -2.71 31.44 -19.12
N GLU A 232 -2.70 31.29 -17.81
CA GLU A 232 -1.53 31.38 -16.94
C GLU A 232 -1.46 30.13 -16.06
N ILE A 233 -0.23 29.74 -15.70
CA ILE A 233 0.07 28.59 -14.86
C ILE A 233 0.57 29.05 -13.49
N SER A 234 0.10 28.42 -12.43
CA SER A 234 0.48 28.70 -11.06
C SER A 234 1.60 27.80 -10.55
N THR A 235 2.10 28.09 -9.35
CA THR A 235 3.04 27.24 -8.61
C THR A 235 2.34 26.13 -7.82
N GLY A 236 1.00 26.07 -7.82
CA GLY A 236 0.20 25.08 -7.09
C GLY A 236 0.41 23.64 -7.57
N ALA A 237 0.78 23.46 -8.85
CA ALA A 237 0.97 22.16 -9.48
C ALA A 237 2.30 21.46 -9.13
N LEU A 238 3.08 21.95 -8.14
CA LEU A 238 4.40 21.40 -7.80
C LEU A 238 4.34 19.90 -7.47
N ASN A 239 3.43 19.51 -6.57
CA ASN A 239 3.27 18.12 -6.16
C ASN A 239 2.81 17.23 -7.31
N ASP A 240 1.97 17.76 -8.21
CA ASP A 240 1.48 17.01 -9.37
C ASP A 240 2.59 16.76 -10.38
N LEU A 241 3.42 17.77 -10.64
CA LEU A 241 4.60 17.64 -11.50
C LEU A 241 5.59 16.63 -10.91
N GLU A 242 5.83 16.66 -9.59
CA GLU A 242 6.71 15.70 -8.93
C GLU A 242 6.19 14.27 -9.09
N LYS A 243 4.89 14.04 -8.79
CA LYS A 243 4.25 12.72 -8.93
C LYS A 243 4.28 12.21 -10.37
N ALA A 244 3.85 13.05 -11.32
CA ALA A 244 3.87 12.73 -12.73
C ALA A 244 5.28 12.39 -13.23
N THR A 245 6.29 13.16 -12.80
CA THR A 245 7.69 12.92 -13.17
C THR A 245 8.22 11.61 -12.60
N LYS A 246 7.93 11.30 -11.32
CA LYS A 246 8.32 10.03 -10.70
C LYS A 246 7.67 8.84 -11.40
N GLN A 247 6.40 8.95 -11.76
CA GLN A 247 5.69 7.89 -12.47
C GLN A 247 6.23 7.69 -13.89
N ALA A 248 6.46 8.78 -14.64
CA ALA A 248 7.08 8.72 -15.97
C ALA A 248 8.51 8.13 -15.90
N TYR A 249 9.27 8.48 -14.87
CA TYR A 249 10.59 7.88 -14.63
C TYR A 249 10.48 6.38 -14.39
N ALA A 250 9.55 5.92 -13.55
CA ALA A 250 9.32 4.50 -13.30
C ALA A 250 8.91 3.73 -14.57
N MET A 251 8.05 4.32 -15.41
CA MET A 251 7.66 3.76 -16.72
C MET A 251 8.88 3.50 -17.61
N VAL A 252 9.80 4.45 -17.66
CA VAL A 252 10.96 4.41 -18.56
C VAL A 252 12.09 3.53 -17.99
N VAL A 253 12.43 3.70 -16.71
CA VAL A 253 13.64 3.15 -16.09
C VAL A 253 13.41 1.79 -15.43
N TYR A 254 12.25 1.59 -14.81
CA TYR A 254 11.96 0.35 -14.06
C TYR A 254 11.16 -0.64 -14.88
N TYR A 255 10.14 -0.17 -15.59
CA TYR A 255 9.21 -1.03 -16.33
C TYR A 255 9.59 -1.22 -17.80
N GLY A 256 10.56 -0.46 -18.33
CA GLY A 256 11.01 -0.61 -19.72
C GLY A 256 9.93 -0.30 -20.75
N LEU A 257 9.00 0.62 -20.44
CA LEU A 257 7.85 0.95 -21.30
C LEU A 257 8.18 1.97 -22.41
N SER A 258 9.43 2.41 -22.54
CA SER A 258 9.88 3.25 -23.66
C SER A 258 10.42 2.40 -24.80
N LYS A 259 9.96 2.69 -26.02
CA LYS A 259 10.44 2.04 -27.25
C LYS A 259 11.93 2.29 -27.54
N LYS A 260 12.50 3.42 -27.07
CA LYS A 260 13.91 3.77 -27.36
C LYS A 260 14.89 3.05 -26.44
N ILE A 261 14.54 2.89 -25.16
CA ILE A 261 15.35 2.14 -24.19
C ILE A 261 15.15 0.63 -24.41
N GLY A 262 13.92 0.23 -24.72
CA GLY A 262 13.53 -1.16 -24.87
C GLY A 262 13.24 -1.83 -23.52
N ASN A 263 13.21 -3.16 -23.53
CA ASN A 263 12.80 -3.98 -22.39
C ASN A 263 13.95 -4.20 -21.39
N ILE A 264 14.56 -3.11 -20.91
CA ILE A 264 15.63 -3.12 -19.91
C ILE A 264 15.09 -2.50 -18.63
N SER A 265 15.36 -3.15 -17.49
CA SER A 265 15.05 -2.61 -16.17
C SER A 265 16.35 -2.25 -15.45
N TYR A 266 16.41 -1.02 -14.95
CA TYR A 266 17.46 -0.58 -14.03
C TYR A 266 16.99 -0.63 -12.57
N PHE A 267 15.90 -1.35 -12.28
CA PHE A 267 15.39 -1.54 -10.92
C PHE A 267 16.27 -2.53 -10.15
N ASP A 268 16.74 -2.11 -8.98
CA ASP A 268 17.47 -2.97 -8.05
C ASP A 268 16.55 -3.40 -6.89
N SER A 269 16.08 -4.64 -6.95
CA SER A 269 15.23 -5.24 -5.91
C SER A 269 15.97 -5.48 -4.58
N SER A 270 17.28 -5.29 -4.53
CA SER A 270 18.08 -5.48 -3.30
C SER A 270 18.20 -4.23 -2.43
N GLY A 271 17.74 -3.06 -2.91
CA GLY A 271 17.79 -1.79 -2.18
C GLY A 271 19.21 -1.25 -1.94
N GLN A 272 20.24 -1.92 -2.46
CA GLN A 272 21.65 -1.55 -2.25
C GLN A 272 22.03 -0.30 -3.07
N GLN A 273 21.36 -0.08 -4.22
CA GLN A 273 21.61 1.08 -5.08
C GLN A 273 21.07 2.41 -4.54
N GLU A 274 20.14 2.43 -3.60
CA GLU A 274 19.58 3.69 -3.06
C GLU A 274 20.66 4.53 -2.33
N TYR A 275 21.76 3.89 -1.91
CA TYR A 275 22.94 4.52 -1.30
C TYR A 275 24.15 4.64 -2.25
N SER A 276 24.02 4.23 -3.51
CA SER A 276 25.09 4.32 -4.50
C SER A 276 25.04 5.67 -5.22
N PHE A 277 26.10 6.47 -5.10
CA PHE A 277 26.23 7.75 -5.79
C PHE A 277 26.35 7.61 -7.33
N ASN A 278 26.54 6.39 -7.83
CA ASN A 278 26.73 6.13 -9.26
C ASN A 278 25.46 5.53 -9.88
N LYS A 279 24.94 6.20 -10.91
CA LYS A 279 23.83 5.70 -11.74
C LYS A 279 24.26 4.41 -12.46
N PRO A 280 23.38 3.41 -12.62
CA PRO A 280 23.72 2.12 -13.24
C PRO A 280 23.78 2.17 -14.79
N PHE A 281 23.75 3.35 -15.39
CA PHE A 281 23.72 3.56 -16.84
C PHE A 281 24.62 4.73 -17.27
N SER A 282 24.98 4.74 -18.56
CA SER A 282 25.85 5.76 -19.15
C SER A 282 25.15 7.13 -19.23
N GLU A 283 25.93 8.22 -19.31
CA GLU A 283 25.38 9.56 -19.53
C GLU A 283 24.55 9.66 -20.82
N LYS A 284 24.97 8.97 -21.88
CA LYS A 284 24.19 8.92 -23.13
C LYS A 284 22.82 8.28 -22.92
N THR A 285 22.73 7.27 -22.07
CA THR A 285 21.45 6.65 -21.69
C THR A 285 20.62 7.60 -20.83
N ASN A 286 21.26 8.34 -19.92
CA ASN A 286 20.62 9.34 -19.07
C ASN A 286 19.95 10.45 -19.90
N GLU A 287 20.64 10.99 -20.91
CA GLU A 287 20.06 11.96 -21.85
C GLU A 287 18.83 11.41 -22.60
N VAL A 288 18.89 10.15 -23.01
CA VAL A 288 17.76 9.48 -23.68
C VAL A 288 16.59 9.31 -22.71
N ILE A 289 16.83 8.89 -21.47
CA ILE A 289 15.81 8.78 -20.41
C ILE A 289 15.12 10.12 -20.21
N ASP A 290 15.87 11.20 -20.02
CA ASP A 290 15.31 12.54 -19.80
C ASP A 290 14.48 13.01 -21.00
N SER A 291 14.93 12.72 -22.23
CA SER A 291 14.18 13.06 -23.44
C SER A 291 12.84 12.31 -23.55
N GLU A 292 12.81 11.04 -23.13
CA GLU A 292 11.61 10.20 -23.18
C GLU A 292 10.63 10.57 -22.07
N ILE A 293 11.11 10.88 -20.86
CA ILE A 293 10.27 11.37 -19.75
C ILE A 293 9.61 12.68 -20.16
N LYS A 294 10.38 13.65 -20.70
CA LYS A 294 9.83 14.92 -21.18
C LYS A 294 8.76 14.70 -22.25
N LYS A 295 8.99 13.76 -23.17
CA LYS A 295 8.02 13.42 -24.23
C LYS A 295 6.72 12.87 -23.65
N ILE A 296 6.80 11.90 -22.72
CA ILE A 296 5.61 11.29 -22.09
C ILE A 296 4.81 12.36 -21.34
N LEU A 297 5.47 13.21 -20.56
CA LEU A 297 4.82 14.27 -19.79
C LEU A 297 4.16 15.31 -20.68
N GLU A 298 4.81 15.73 -21.77
CA GLU A 298 4.25 16.69 -22.72
C GLU A 298 3.05 16.09 -23.46
N GLU A 299 3.13 14.84 -23.92
CA GLU A 299 2.00 14.15 -24.57
C GLU A 299 0.81 14.02 -23.62
N ALA A 300 1.03 13.65 -22.35
CA ALA A 300 0.00 13.59 -21.33
C ALA A 300 -0.59 14.98 -21.04
N TYR A 301 0.25 16.02 -20.97
CA TYR A 301 -0.19 17.40 -20.75
C TYR A 301 -1.08 17.90 -21.88
N GLN A 302 -0.66 17.71 -23.14
CA GLN A 302 -1.45 18.11 -24.31
C GLN A 302 -2.77 17.33 -24.39
N ARG A 303 -2.77 16.04 -24.01
CA ARG A 303 -4.00 15.26 -23.88
C ARG A 303 -4.94 15.85 -22.83
N ALA A 304 -4.43 16.21 -21.65
CA ALA A 304 -5.23 16.83 -20.59
C ALA A 304 -5.83 18.18 -21.06
N VAL A 305 -5.02 19.03 -21.70
CA VAL A 305 -5.47 20.31 -22.27
C VAL A 305 -6.58 20.10 -23.29
N LYS A 306 -6.43 19.11 -24.19
CA LYS A 306 -7.45 18.79 -25.19
C LYS A 306 -8.78 18.38 -24.54
N ILE A 307 -8.74 17.43 -23.60
CA ILE A 307 -9.92 16.94 -22.87
C ILE A 307 -10.65 18.08 -22.17
N LEU A 308 -9.91 18.95 -21.46
CA LEU A 308 -10.47 20.08 -20.73
C LEU A 308 -10.97 21.20 -21.64
N THR A 309 -10.38 21.37 -22.82
CA THR A 309 -10.85 22.34 -23.82
C THR A 309 -12.17 21.87 -24.45
N GLU A 310 -12.29 20.58 -24.78
CA GLU A 310 -13.53 19.99 -25.30
C GLU A 310 -14.67 20.04 -24.26
N ASN A 311 -14.33 19.93 -22.97
CA ASN A 311 -15.29 19.90 -21.85
C ASN A 311 -15.27 21.18 -20.99
N LYS A 312 -14.93 22.32 -21.60
CA LYS A 312 -14.69 23.59 -20.89
C LYS A 312 -15.89 24.08 -20.09
N GLU A 313 -17.11 23.84 -20.58
CA GLU A 313 -18.33 24.26 -19.88
C GLU A 313 -18.59 23.41 -18.62
N GLY A 314 -18.37 22.09 -18.69
CA GLY A 314 -18.47 21.22 -17.52
C GLY A 314 -17.44 21.57 -16.43
N LEU A 315 -16.21 21.88 -16.84
CA LEU A 315 -15.16 22.36 -15.94
C LEU A 315 -15.58 23.63 -15.18
N LYS A 316 -16.14 24.63 -15.87
CA LYS A 316 -16.62 25.88 -15.25
C LYS A 316 -17.77 25.64 -14.28
N GLN A 317 -18.72 24.77 -14.65
CA GLN A 317 -19.85 24.42 -13.78
C GLN A 317 -19.35 23.75 -12.49
N LEU A 318 -18.41 22.81 -12.62
CA LEU A 318 -17.85 22.11 -11.48
C LEU A 318 -17.06 23.06 -10.56
N ALA A 319 -16.25 23.94 -11.14
CA ALA A 319 -15.52 24.96 -10.39
C ALA A 319 -16.45 25.95 -9.67
N ALA A 320 -17.55 26.37 -10.31
CA ALA A 320 -18.56 27.22 -9.68
C ALA A 320 -19.22 26.53 -8.48
N LYS A 321 -19.56 25.25 -8.63
CA LYS A 321 -20.14 24.42 -7.57
C LYS A 321 -19.16 24.21 -6.41
N LEU A 322 -17.88 24.03 -6.70
CA LEU A 322 -16.81 23.98 -5.69
C LEU A 322 -16.66 25.31 -4.94
N LEU A 323 -16.82 26.45 -5.60
CA LEU A 323 -16.77 27.75 -4.94
C LEU A 323 -17.96 27.98 -4.00
N GLU A 324 -19.12 27.40 -4.31
CA GLU A 324 -20.33 27.48 -3.48
C GLU A 324 -20.31 26.52 -2.30
N LYS A 325 -20.01 25.24 -2.54
CA LYS A 325 -20.10 24.17 -1.53
C LYS A 325 -18.79 23.84 -0.83
N GLU A 326 -17.65 24.28 -1.36
CA GLU A 326 -16.27 23.98 -0.93
C GLU A 326 -15.85 22.50 -1.01
N VAL A 327 -16.82 21.60 -1.15
CA VAL A 327 -16.68 20.16 -1.28
C VAL A 327 -17.68 19.66 -2.34
N ILE A 328 -17.22 18.77 -3.21
CA ILE A 328 -18.06 18.02 -4.15
C ILE A 328 -17.75 16.53 -4.05
N PHE A 329 -18.74 15.71 -4.39
CA PHE A 329 -18.63 14.25 -4.40
C PHE A 329 -18.83 13.68 -5.81
N SER A 330 -18.61 12.38 -5.99
CA SER A 330 -18.76 11.67 -7.27
C SER A 330 -20.13 11.91 -7.93
N GLU A 331 -21.20 12.00 -7.14
CA GLU A 331 -22.56 12.23 -7.63
C GLU A 331 -22.68 13.61 -8.29
N ASP A 332 -21.98 14.62 -7.76
CA ASP A 332 -21.97 15.95 -8.34
C ASP A 332 -21.30 15.98 -9.72
N LEU A 333 -20.32 15.11 -9.97
CA LEU A 333 -19.71 14.94 -11.28
C LEU A 333 -20.67 14.23 -12.25
N GLU A 334 -21.38 13.20 -11.78
CA GLU A 334 -22.38 12.50 -12.58
C GLU A 334 -23.50 13.46 -13.02
N HIS A 335 -23.88 14.42 -12.18
CA HIS A 335 -24.84 15.45 -12.56
C HIS A 335 -24.33 16.41 -13.65
N VAL A 336 -23.03 16.70 -13.71
CA VAL A 336 -22.44 17.65 -14.68
C VAL A 336 -22.08 16.96 -15.99
N PHE A 337 -21.42 15.80 -15.93
CA PHE A 337 -20.89 15.09 -17.09
C PHE A 337 -21.75 13.89 -17.53
N GLY A 338 -22.78 13.54 -16.76
CA GLY A 338 -23.56 12.32 -16.94
C GLY A 338 -22.86 11.08 -16.39
N LYS A 339 -23.49 9.92 -16.62
CA LYS A 339 -22.95 8.61 -16.22
C LYS A 339 -21.57 8.40 -16.84
N ARG A 340 -20.61 8.00 -16.00
CA ARG A 340 -19.26 7.68 -16.45
C ARG A 340 -19.31 6.54 -17.48
N PRO A 341 -18.73 6.72 -18.68
CA PRO A 341 -18.79 5.70 -19.74
C PRO A 341 -18.11 4.36 -19.38
N TRP A 342 -17.22 4.38 -18.39
CA TRP A 342 -16.30 3.29 -18.07
C TRP A 342 -16.61 2.59 -16.73
N GLY A 343 -17.81 2.81 -16.19
CA GLY A 343 -18.23 2.34 -14.86
C GLY A 343 -17.92 3.35 -13.75
N ASN A 344 -18.74 3.39 -12.70
CA ASN A 344 -18.56 4.32 -11.58
C ASN A 344 -17.70 3.70 -10.45
N ALA A 345 -17.21 4.55 -9.54
CA ALA A 345 -16.44 4.11 -8.37
C ALA A 345 -17.16 3.01 -7.59
N MET A 346 -18.47 3.16 -7.46
CA MET A 346 -19.35 2.31 -6.66
C MET A 346 -19.47 0.89 -7.25
N GLU A 347 -19.58 0.76 -8.56
CA GLU A 347 -19.69 -0.49 -9.32
C GLU A 347 -18.37 -1.25 -9.33
N ILE A 348 -17.25 -0.54 -9.47
CA ILE A 348 -15.91 -1.13 -9.36
C ILE A 348 -15.70 -1.66 -7.92
N MET A 349 -16.09 -0.88 -6.92
CA MET A 349 -16.06 -1.28 -5.51
C MET A 349 -16.97 -2.47 -5.20
N GLU A 350 -18.19 -2.50 -5.73
CA GLU A 350 -19.15 -3.59 -5.54
C GLU A 350 -18.64 -4.87 -6.21
N ALA A 351 -18.05 -4.77 -7.40
CA ALA A 351 -17.41 -5.90 -8.07
C ALA A 351 -16.17 -6.41 -7.29
N GLU A 352 -15.41 -5.54 -6.65
CA GLU A 352 -14.30 -5.91 -5.75
C GLU A 352 -14.79 -6.54 -4.44
N GLU A 353 -15.89 -6.05 -3.85
CA GLU A 353 -16.55 -6.66 -2.70
C GLU A 353 -17.05 -8.08 -3.00
N GLU A 354 -17.62 -8.32 -4.19
CA GLU A 354 -18.04 -9.65 -4.60
C GLU A 354 -16.84 -10.60 -4.80
N LYS A 355 -15.77 -10.13 -5.46
CA LYS A 355 -14.55 -10.92 -5.67
C LYS A 355 -13.87 -11.27 -4.35
N SER A 356 -13.76 -10.31 -3.44
CA SER A 356 -13.14 -10.49 -2.12
C SER A 356 -13.98 -11.40 -1.22
N ASN A 357 -15.30 -11.28 -1.23
CA ASN A 357 -16.20 -12.22 -0.53
C ASN A 357 -16.08 -13.64 -1.07
N ASN A 358 -15.92 -13.81 -2.39
CA ASN A 358 -15.72 -15.12 -3.00
C ASN A 358 -14.35 -15.73 -2.64
N LYS A 359 -13.28 -14.92 -2.63
CA LYS A 359 -11.95 -15.35 -2.13
C LYS A 359 -11.99 -15.72 -0.65
N ALA A 360 -12.68 -14.95 0.20
CA ALA A 360 -12.83 -15.24 1.62
C ALA A 360 -13.62 -16.54 1.87
N LYS A 361 -14.66 -16.80 1.07
CA LYS A 361 -15.40 -18.08 1.08
C LYS A 361 -14.52 -19.26 0.62
N ALA A 362 -13.64 -19.04 -0.36
CA ALA A 362 -12.69 -20.06 -0.82
C ALA A 362 -11.62 -20.38 0.25
N LYS A 363 -10.97 -19.36 0.84
CA LYS A 363 -10.02 -19.53 1.96
C LYS A 363 -10.67 -20.20 3.18
N LYS A 364 -11.94 -19.90 3.49
CA LYS A 364 -12.71 -20.60 4.56
C LYS A 364 -13.01 -22.07 4.23
N LYS A 365 -13.20 -22.43 2.95
CA LYS A 365 -13.36 -23.83 2.53
C LYS A 365 -12.04 -24.58 2.58
N GLU A 366 -10.94 -23.94 2.22
CA GLU A 366 -9.59 -24.52 2.21
C GLU A 366 -9.03 -24.73 3.63
N SER A 367 -9.21 -23.77 4.53
CA SER A 367 -8.92 -23.93 5.96
C SER A 367 -9.79 -24.99 6.65
N LYS A 368 -11.07 -25.13 6.24
CA LYS A 368 -11.92 -26.26 6.66
C LYS A 368 -11.48 -27.62 6.10
N LYS A 369 -10.78 -27.63 4.97
CA LYS A 369 -10.23 -28.85 4.36
C LYS A 369 -8.92 -29.26 5.06
N LEU A 370 -8.01 -28.32 5.32
CA LEU A 370 -6.80 -28.55 6.12
C LEU A 370 -7.10 -29.00 7.57
N THR A 371 -8.15 -28.46 8.19
CA THR A 371 -8.60 -28.92 9.53
C THR A 371 -9.25 -30.30 9.51
N LYS A 372 -9.86 -30.71 8.39
CA LYS A 372 -10.36 -32.08 8.19
C LYS A 372 -9.23 -33.07 7.91
N ASP A 373 -8.22 -32.69 7.15
CA ASP A 373 -7.08 -33.55 6.83
C ASP A 373 -6.16 -33.75 8.07
N THR A 374 -6.02 -32.72 8.92
CA THR A 374 -5.33 -32.86 10.22
C THR A 374 -6.14 -33.65 11.27
N ALA A 375 -7.47 -33.65 11.19
CA ALA A 375 -8.32 -34.53 12.00
C ALA A 375 -8.27 -35.99 11.51
N ALA A 376 -8.26 -36.22 10.19
CA ALA A 376 -8.13 -37.55 9.59
C ALA A 376 -6.76 -38.19 9.87
N HIS A 377 -5.69 -37.37 9.94
CA HIS A 377 -4.35 -37.87 10.27
C HIS A 377 -4.19 -38.28 11.75
N LYS A 378 -5.00 -37.72 12.67
CA LYS A 378 -5.05 -38.14 14.08
C LYS A 378 -5.85 -39.43 14.32
N THR A 379 -6.82 -39.75 13.47
CA THR A 379 -7.54 -41.04 13.52
C THR A 379 -6.79 -42.20 12.84
N GLY A 380 -5.85 -41.93 11.94
CA GLY A 380 -5.03 -42.97 11.30
C GLY A 380 -3.84 -43.49 12.11
N GLN A 381 -3.42 -42.78 13.17
CA GLN A 381 -2.29 -43.19 14.03
C GLN A 381 -2.70 -44.02 15.25
N THR A 382 -4.00 -44.21 15.48
CA THR A 382 -4.49 -45.04 16.60
C THR A 382 -4.68 -46.52 16.22
N GLU A 383 -4.75 -46.86 14.92
CA GLU A 383 -4.89 -48.26 14.47
C GLU A 383 -3.57 -48.96 14.10
N SER A 384 -2.46 -48.22 13.89
CA SER A 384 -1.16 -48.83 13.57
C SER A 384 -0.34 -49.28 14.80
N SER A 385 -0.72 -48.88 16.02
CA SER A 385 0.02 -49.19 17.25
C SER A 385 -0.40 -50.50 17.94
N THR A 386 -1.38 -51.24 17.40
CA THR A 386 -1.85 -52.51 17.98
C THR A 386 -1.40 -53.78 17.23
N MET A 387 -0.69 -53.67 16.09
CA MET A 387 -0.18 -54.84 15.36
C MET A 387 1.31 -55.15 15.55
N GLU A 388 2.14 -54.22 16.04
CA GLU A 388 3.60 -54.46 16.16
C GLU A 388 4.07 -55.13 17.47
N LYS A 389 3.16 -55.42 18.42
CA LYS A 389 3.54 -56.05 19.70
C LYS A 389 3.45 -57.58 19.74
N LYS A 390 3.18 -58.28 18.62
CA LYS A 390 3.09 -59.75 18.60
C LYS A 390 4.22 -60.50 17.90
N ASP A 391 5.16 -59.83 17.24
CA ASP A 391 6.13 -60.54 16.38
C ASP A 391 7.59 -60.55 16.87
N ASN A 392 7.89 -59.92 18.01
CA ASN A 392 9.28 -59.79 18.48
C ASN A 392 9.70 -60.77 19.60
N SER A 393 9.06 -61.94 19.70
CA SER A 393 9.44 -62.98 20.69
C SER A 393 10.01 -64.26 20.09
N LYS A 394 10.39 -64.29 18.80
CA LYS A 394 10.98 -65.47 18.16
C LYS A 394 12.09 -65.11 17.16
N ARG A 395 13.18 -64.48 17.61
CA ARG A 395 14.44 -64.44 16.83
C ARG A 395 15.64 -64.04 17.69
N SER A 396 16.01 -64.91 18.63
CA SER A 396 17.32 -64.85 19.30
C SER A 396 17.72 -66.24 19.79
N LYS A 397 18.17 -67.11 18.88
CA LYS A 397 18.96 -68.33 19.17
C LYS A 397 19.41 -68.93 17.82
N LYS A 398 20.71 -68.77 17.52
CA LYS A 398 21.53 -69.14 16.33
C LYS A 398 22.20 -67.85 15.82
N ASP A 399 23.51 -67.64 15.85
CA ASP A 399 24.62 -68.58 15.69
C ASP A 399 25.87 -68.13 16.47
N THR A 400 26.63 -69.11 16.97
CA THR A 400 28.00 -68.99 17.49
C THR A 400 28.86 -70.06 16.82
N ALA A 401 30.13 -69.73 16.53
CA ALA A 401 31.21 -70.50 15.86
C ALA A 401 31.15 -70.44 14.32
N SER A 402 32.22 -70.28 13.54
CA SER A 402 33.70 -70.31 13.66
C SER A 402 34.25 -69.35 12.57
N ASP A 403 35.43 -68.74 12.63
CA ASP A 403 36.73 -69.38 12.41
C ASP A 403 37.88 -68.41 12.73
N LYS A 404 38.96 -69.00 13.26
CA LYS A 404 40.31 -68.45 13.30
C LYS A 404 40.97 -68.75 11.95
N ASP A 405 41.82 -67.87 11.44
CA ASP A 405 43.26 -68.17 11.36
C ASP A 405 44.08 -67.00 10.79
N ASP A 406 45.30 -66.95 11.32
CA ASP A 406 46.30 -65.90 11.25
C ASP A 406 47.44 -66.32 10.30
N LYS A 407 48.17 -65.32 9.77
CA LYS A 407 49.51 -65.35 9.15
C LYS A 407 49.75 -65.96 7.75
N SER A 408 50.30 -65.11 6.86
CA SER A 408 51.71 -65.25 6.42
C SER A 408 52.28 -64.00 5.68
N ILE A 409 53.27 -63.40 6.33
CA ILE A 409 54.49 -62.69 5.89
C ILE A 409 54.85 -62.71 4.38
N LYS A 410 55.09 -61.54 3.78
CA LYS A 410 56.41 -61.04 3.34
C LYS A 410 56.41 -59.53 3.10
#